data_AF-A0A3L6D803-F1
#
_entry.id   AF-A0A3L6D803-F1
#
_cell.length_a   1.000
_cell.length_b   1.000
_cell.length_c   1.000
_cell.angle_alpha   90.00
_cell.angle_beta   90.00
_cell.angle_gamma   90.00
#
_symmetry.space_group_name_H-M   'P 1'
#
loop_
_entity.id
_entity.type
_entity.pdbx_description
1 polymer ?
#
loop_
_entity_poly.entity_id
_entity_poly.type
_entity_poly.pdbx_seq_one_letter_code
_entity_poly.pdbx_strand_id
1 'polypeptide(L)'
;MIQSDVSNLPWYDDDNDEAVVTPSVPYDPLTLRKAFEKSVVKRLMADVPFGVLLSGGLDLSLVAAVAVRHLAGTEAARRGGTKLHSFCVGLEGSPDLKAAREVAEYLGTLHHEFHFTV
;
A
#
# COMPACT_ATOMS: atom_id res chain seq x y z
N MET A 1 -3.09 -32.99 -3.24
CA MET A 1 -1.79 -32.82 -3.93
C MET A 1 -2.05 -32.01 -5.19
N ILE A 2 -2.02 -30.68 -5.07
CA ILE A 2 -1.94 -29.76 -6.21
C ILE A 2 -0.95 -28.69 -5.75
N GLN A 3 0.33 -28.95 -5.98
CA GLN A 3 1.35 -27.91 -6.00
C GLN A 3 1.34 -27.37 -7.43
N SER A 4 0.64 -26.27 -7.66
CA SER A 4 0.93 -25.43 -8.82
C SER A 4 2.02 -24.46 -8.38
N ASP A 5 3.22 -24.69 -8.89
CA ASP A 5 4.39 -23.86 -8.74
C ASP A 5 4.06 -22.42 -9.18
N VAL A 6 4.20 -21.47 -8.26
CA VAL A 6 3.99 -20.02 -8.50
C VAL A 6 5.33 -19.31 -8.70
N SER A 7 6.37 -20.04 -9.12
CA SER A 7 7.66 -19.46 -9.47
C SER A 7 7.52 -18.57 -10.71
N ASN A 8 7.54 -17.25 -10.49
CA ASN A 8 7.83 -16.19 -11.45
C ASN A 8 7.28 -16.39 -12.87
N LEU A 9 6.01 -16.02 -13.08
CA LEU A 9 5.61 -15.56 -14.41
C LEU A 9 6.22 -14.16 -14.64
N PRO A 10 6.87 -13.90 -15.79
CA PRO A 10 7.30 -12.55 -16.13
C PRO A 10 6.03 -11.71 -16.26
N TRP A 11 5.85 -10.78 -15.34
CA TRP A 11 4.62 -9.98 -15.22
C TRP A 11 4.53 -8.88 -16.28
N TYR A 12 5.56 -8.74 -17.12
CA TYR A 12 5.63 -7.81 -18.23
C TYR A 12 6.79 -8.21 -19.17
N ASP A 13 6.50 -8.43 -20.46
CA ASP A 13 7.49 -8.66 -21.54
C ASP A 13 7.09 -7.73 -22.68
N ASP A 14 7.85 -6.65 -22.90
CA ASP A 14 7.52 -5.54 -23.83
C ASP A 14 7.64 -5.97 -25.31
N ASP A 15 8.25 -7.13 -25.53
CA ASP A 15 8.77 -7.60 -26.80
C ASP A 15 7.80 -8.58 -27.50
N ASN A 16 6.78 -9.08 -26.78
CA ASN A 16 5.94 -10.17 -27.23
C ASN A 16 4.50 -10.07 -26.69
N ASP A 17 3.67 -9.30 -27.39
CA ASP A 17 2.21 -9.14 -27.11
C ASP A 17 1.45 -10.48 -27.04
N GLU A 18 2.02 -11.57 -27.57
CA GLU A 18 1.44 -12.93 -27.53
C GLU A 18 1.72 -13.71 -26.23
N ALA A 19 2.59 -13.24 -25.34
CA ALA A 19 2.98 -13.92 -24.11
C ALA A 19 2.27 -13.42 -22.85
N VAL A 20 1.28 -12.53 -22.97
CA VAL A 20 0.44 -12.11 -21.84
C VAL A 20 -0.46 -13.26 -21.42
N VAL A 21 -0.01 -14.05 -20.44
CA VAL A 21 -0.80 -15.12 -19.83
C VAL A 21 -1.99 -14.48 -19.12
N THR A 22 -3.14 -14.44 -19.79
CA THR A 22 -4.38 -13.97 -19.18
C THR A 22 -4.87 -15.03 -18.21
N PRO A 23 -5.01 -14.72 -16.91
CA PRO A 23 -5.52 -15.69 -15.94
C PRO A 23 -6.93 -16.16 -16.34
N SER A 24 -7.11 -17.48 -16.44
CA SER A 24 -8.41 -18.11 -16.79
C SER A 24 -9.27 -18.43 -15.57
N VAL A 25 -8.75 -18.23 -14.37
CA VAL A 25 -9.47 -18.44 -13.11
C VAL A 25 -10.62 -17.42 -13.01
N PRO A 26 -11.83 -17.83 -12.60
CA PRO A 26 -12.93 -16.90 -12.38
C PRO A 26 -12.54 -15.79 -11.39
N TYR A 27 -12.93 -14.56 -11.69
CA TYR A 27 -12.71 -13.43 -10.79
C TYR A 27 -13.49 -13.62 -9.49
N ASP A 28 -12.76 -13.67 -8.37
CA ASP A 28 -13.31 -13.61 -7.02
C ASP A 28 -12.75 -12.37 -6.28
N PRO A 29 -13.57 -11.33 -6.04
CA PRO A 29 -13.15 -10.10 -5.37
C PRO A 29 -12.66 -10.35 -3.93
N LEU A 30 -13.22 -11.34 -3.23
CA LEU A 30 -12.83 -11.62 -1.85
C LEU A 30 -11.48 -12.30 -1.77
N THR A 31 -11.17 -13.18 -2.71
CA THR A 31 -9.84 -13.79 -2.82
C THR A 31 -8.78 -12.72 -3.12
N LEU A 32 -9.06 -11.81 -4.06
CA LEU A 32 -8.16 -10.70 -4.38
C LEU A 32 -7.92 -9.80 -3.17
N ARG A 33 -9.00 -9.36 -2.50
CA ARG A 33 -8.91 -8.53 -1.29
C ARG A 33 -8.08 -9.20 -0.20
N LYS A 34 -8.31 -10.49 0.10
CA LYS A 34 -7.56 -11.23 1.11
C LYS A 34 -6.08 -11.36 0.75
N ALA A 35 -5.78 -11.62 -0.51
CA ALA A 35 -4.41 -11.70 -1.00
C ALA A 35 -3.69 -10.35 -0.86
N PHE A 36 -4.36 -9.25 -1.21
CA PHE A 36 -3.86 -7.88 -1.03
C PHE A 36 -3.61 -7.57 0.45
N GLU A 37 -4.62 -7.76 1.32
CA GLU A 37 -4.50 -7.50 2.76
C GLU A 37 -3.36 -8.32 3.37
N LYS A 38 -3.23 -9.61 3.02
CA LYS A 38 -2.14 -10.48 3.47
C LYS A 38 -0.77 -9.99 3.00
N SER A 39 -0.66 -9.48 1.78
CA SER A 39 0.58 -8.96 1.22
C SER A 39 1.06 -7.71 1.97
N VAL A 40 0.14 -6.82 2.35
CA VAL A 40 0.43 -5.63 3.16
C VAL A 40 0.85 -6.04 4.57
N VAL A 41 0.04 -6.87 5.25
CA VAL A 41 0.31 -7.31 6.63
C VAL A 41 1.67 -8.01 6.76
N LYS A 42 2.03 -8.85 5.77
CA LYS A 42 3.35 -9.51 5.72
C LYS A 42 4.51 -8.49 5.78
N ARG A 43 4.32 -7.27 5.28
CA ARG A 43 5.33 -6.20 5.20
C ARG A 43 5.28 -5.23 6.39
N LEU A 44 4.33 -5.38 7.31
CA LEU A 44 4.26 -4.56 8.53
C LEU A 44 5.13 -5.10 9.68
N MET A 45 5.76 -6.27 9.49
CA MET A 45 6.63 -6.89 10.50
C MET A 45 7.97 -6.15 10.54
N ALA A 46 8.08 -5.19 11.46
CA ALA A 46 9.26 -4.37 11.67
C ALA A 46 9.54 -4.17 13.16
N ASP A 47 10.82 -4.22 13.52
CA ASP A 47 11.30 -3.98 14.91
C ASP A 47 11.56 -2.49 15.20
N VAL A 48 11.37 -1.64 14.20
CA VAL A 48 11.56 -0.19 14.25
C VAL A 48 10.30 0.53 13.80
N PRO A 49 10.11 1.81 14.19
CA PRO A 49 9.01 2.61 13.66
C PRO A 49 9.04 2.67 12.13
N PHE A 50 7.87 2.61 11.50
CA PHE A 50 7.70 2.77 10.06
C PHE A 50 6.55 3.73 9.75
N GLY A 51 6.53 4.21 8.51
CA GLY A 51 5.44 5.03 7.98
C GLY A 51 5.00 4.54 6.60
N VAL A 52 4.03 5.25 6.01
CA VAL A 52 3.51 4.98 4.66
C VAL A 52 3.62 6.20 3.78
N LEU A 53 3.92 5.99 2.50
CA LEU A 53 3.78 7.03 1.48
C LEU A 53 2.31 7.15 1.08
N LEU A 54 1.81 8.38 0.99
CA LEU A 54 0.41 8.67 0.72
C LEU A 54 0.31 9.86 -0.24
N SER A 55 -0.02 9.59 -1.50
CA SER A 55 -0.24 10.64 -2.53
C SER A 55 -1.71 11.02 -2.70
N GLY A 56 -2.63 10.33 -2.01
CA GLY A 56 -4.08 10.45 -2.24
C GLY A 56 -4.62 9.61 -3.41
N GLY A 57 -3.75 8.98 -4.20
CA GLY A 57 -4.16 8.00 -5.21
C GLY A 57 -4.75 6.71 -4.61
N LEU A 58 -5.54 5.98 -5.39
CA LEU A 58 -6.26 4.78 -4.93
C LEU A 58 -5.32 3.72 -4.31
N ASP A 59 -4.24 3.36 -4.99
CA ASP A 59 -3.38 2.24 -4.60
C ASP A 59 -2.70 2.46 -3.25
N LEU A 60 -2.07 3.62 -3.08
CA LEU A 60 -1.41 4.00 -1.82
C LEU A 60 -2.43 4.19 -0.69
N SER A 61 -3.62 4.69 -1.00
CA SER A 61 -4.71 4.81 -0.02
C SER A 61 -5.19 3.45 0.48
N LEU A 62 -5.28 2.45 -0.39
CA LEU A 62 -5.63 1.08 -0.01
C LEU A 62 -4.56 0.45 0.88
N VAL A 63 -3.27 0.62 0.55
CA VAL A 63 -2.16 0.13 1.38
C VAL A 63 -2.18 0.80 2.75
N ALA A 64 -2.33 2.13 2.80
CA ALA A 64 -2.40 2.88 4.05
C ALA A 64 -3.58 2.44 4.93
N ALA A 65 -4.76 2.22 4.33
CA ALA A 65 -5.95 1.76 5.06
C ALA A 65 -5.75 0.39 5.72
N VAL A 66 -5.13 -0.55 5.01
CA VAL A 66 -4.79 -1.87 5.58
C VAL A 66 -3.72 -1.72 6.66
N ALA A 67 -2.69 -0.92 6.42
CA ALA A 67 -1.62 -0.68 7.40
C ALA A 67 -2.17 -0.12 8.72
N VAL A 68 -3.03 0.90 8.67
CA VAL A 68 -3.67 1.48 9.86
C VAL A 68 -4.49 0.44 10.62
N ARG A 69 -5.30 -0.36 9.91
CA ARG A 69 -6.16 -1.39 10.53
C ARG A 69 -5.36 -2.45 11.29
N HIS A 70 -4.16 -2.77 10.79
CA HIS A 70 -3.31 -3.83 11.34
C HIS A 70 -2.13 -3.31 12.18
N LEU A 71 -2.02 -2.00 12.37
CA LEU A 71 -0.96 -1.39 13.18
C LEU A 71 -1.08 -1.80 14.65
N ALA A 72 -2.32 -1.86 15.16
CA ALA A 72 -2.61 -2.24 16.54
C ALA A 72 -2.11 -3.67 16.83
N GLY A 73 -1.16 -3.79 17.75
CA GLY A 73 -0.55 -5.07 18.14
C GLY A 73 0.80 -5.38 17.47
N THR A 74 1.31 -4.50 16.60
CA THR A 74 2.68 -4.63 16.05
C THR A 74 3.74 -4.13 17.02
N GLU A 75 4.97 -4.63 16.92
CA GLU A 75 6.11 -4.11 17.71
C GLU A 75 6.40 -2.65 17.39
N ALA A 76 6.26 -2.27 16.12
CA ALA A 76 6.38 -0.89 15.68
C ALA A 76 5.40 0.05 16.41
N ALA A 77 4.14 -0.37 16.63
CA ALA A 77 3.18 0.43 17.39
C ALA A 77 3.56 0.56 18.88
N ARG A 78 4.15 -0.49 19.46
CA ARG A 78 4.62 -0.45 20.87
C ARG A 78 5.77 0.52 21.07
N ARG A 79 6.64 0.69 20.05
CA ARG A 79 7.83 1.56 20.13
C ARG A 79 7.61 2.96 19.56
N GLY A 80 6.81 3.09 18.51
CA GLY A 80 6.62 4.31 17.72
C GLY A 80 5.32 5.07 17.99
N GLY A 81 4.48 4.59 18.92
CA GLY A 81 3.18 5.19 19.23
C GLY A 81 2.01 4.56 18.47
N THR A 82 0.80 4.98 18.81
CA THR A 82 -0.45 4.34 18.34
C THR A 82 -0.95 4.84 16.98
N LYS A 83 -0.35 5.90 16.43
CA LYS A 83 -0.74 6.48 15.14
C LYS A 83 0.31 6.19 14.07
N LEU A 84 -0.15 5.74 12.90
CA LEU A 84 0.71 5.57 11.73
C LEU A 84 1.11 6.94 11.19
N HIS A 85 2.39 7.12 10.88
CA HIS A 85 2.87 8.30 10.18
C HIS A 85 2.67 8.12 8.67
N SER A 86 2.08 9.11 8.01
CA SER A 86 1.91 9.14 6.55
C SER A 86 2.66 10.32 5.95
N PHE A 87 3.24 10.15 4.77
CA PHE A 87 4.14 11.11 4.15
C PHE A 87 3.70 11.41 2.71
N CYS A 88 3.62 12.69 2.35
CA CYS A 88 3.37 13.15 1.00
C CYS A 88 4.43 14.17 0.57
N VAL A 89 4.78 14.19 -0.72
CA VAL A 89 5.72 15.16 -1.31
C VAL A 89 5.03 15.80 -2.52
N GLY A 90 5.09 17.12 -2.64
CA GLY A 90 4.46 17.83 -3.76
C GLY A 90 4.89 19.28 -3.87
N LEU A 91 4.57 19.91 -5.00
CA LEU A 91 4.59 21.37 -5.11
C LEU A 91 3.51 21.95 -4.20
N GLU A 92 3.76 23.11 -3.60
CA GLU A 92 2.78 23.78 -2.76
C GLU A 92 1.46 23.98 -3.53
N GLY A 93 0.35 23.56 -2.92
CA GLY A 93 -0.99 23.62 -3.54
C GLY A 93 -1.28 22.52 -4.58
N SER A 94 -0.43 21.50 -4.72
CA SER A 94 -0.69 20.41 -5.67
C SER A 94 -1.96 19.61 -5.32
N PRO A 95 -2.64 19.03 -6.33
CA PRO A 95 -3.79 18.16 -6.10
C PRO A 95 -3.43 16.92 -5.27
N ASP A 96 -2.21 16.39 -5.39
CA ASP A 96 -1.75 15.23 -4.63
C ASP A 96 -1.66 15.54 -3.13
N LEU A 97 -1.15 16.71 -2.74
CA LEU A 97 -1.11 17.12 -1.33
C LEU A 97 -2.52 17.23 -0.75
N LYS A 98 -3.46 17.80 -1.52
CA LYS A 98 -4.86 17.89 -1.10
C LYS A 98 -5.48 16.50 -0.92
N ALA A 99 -5.34 15.61 -1.90
CA ALA A 99 -5.92 14.27 -1.84
C ALA A 99 -5.28 13.42 -0.73
N ALA A 100 -3.96 13.52 -0.54
CA ALA A 100 -3.25 12.85 0.54
C ALA A 100 -3.76 13.29 1.92
N ARG A 101 -4.01 14.58 2.10
CA ARG A 101 -4.58 15.13 3.33
C ARG A 101 -5.98 14.59 3.62
N GLU A 102 -6.86 14.58 2.63
CA GLU A 102 -8.23 14.02 2.77
C GLU A 102 -8.20 12.55 3.21
N VAL A 103 -7.32 11.74 2.61
CA VAL A 103 -7.16 10.33 3.01
C VAL A 103 -6.52 10.20 4.39
N ALA A 104 -5.54 11.04 4.72
CA ALA A 104 -4.88 11.01 6.02
C ALA A 104 -5.83 11.37 7.16
N GLU A 105 -6.71 12.35 6.96
CA GLU A 105 -7.79 12.73 7.87
C GLU A 105 -8.77 11.58 8.06
N TYR A 106 -9.24 10.99 6.96
CA TYR A 106 -10.14 9.83 7.01
C TYR A 106 -9.55 8.64 7.77
N LEU A 107 -8.25 8.36 7.57
CA LEU A 107 -7.55 7.25 8.22
C LEU A 107 -7.03 7.58 9.63
N GLY A 108 -7.06 8.85 10.05
CA GLY A 108 -6.54 9.30 11.36
C GLY A 108 -5.04 9.18 11.53
N THR A 109 -4.27 9.24 10.43
CA THR A 109 -2.80 9.16 10.44
C THR A 109 -2.15 10.46 10.92
N LEU A 110 -0.91 10.39 11.42
CA LEU A 110 -0.09 11.59 11.61
C LEU A 110 0.56 11.96 10.27
N HIS A 111 -0.06 12.90 9.55
CA HIS A 111 0.33 13.27 8.20
C HIS A 111 1.46 14.29 8.15
N HIS A 112 2.43 14.07 7.26
CA HIS A 112 3.56 14.95 7.01
C HIS A 112 3.59 15.30 5.53
N GLU A 113 3.52 16.59 5.23
CA GLU A 113 3.62 17.12 3.87
C GLU A 113 5.00 17.77 3.67
N PHE A 114 5.65 17.41 2.58
CA PHE A 114 6.96 17.93 2.20
C PHE A 114 6.82 18.69 0.89
N HIS A 115 7.19 19.97 0.92
CA HIS A 115 7.14 20.82 -0.24
C HIS A 115 8.51 20.91 -0.89
N PHE A 116 8.54 20.90 -2.22
CA PHE A 116 9.74 21.20 -2.99
C PHE A 116 9.50 22.36 -3.95
N THR A 117 10.58 22.96 -4.42
CA THR A 117 10.60 24.05 -5.40
C THR A 117 11.38 23.62 -6.64
N VAL A 118 11.18 24.32 -7.75
CA VAL A 118 11.90 24.11 -9.02
C VAL A 118 13.08 25.08 -9.13
#